data_AF-A0A182PS21-F1
#
_entry.id   AF-A0A182PS21-F1
#
_cell.length_a   1.000
_cell.length_b   1.000
_cell.length_c   1.000
_cell.angle_alpha   90.00
_cell.angle_beta   90.00
_cell.angle_gamma   90.00
#
_symmetry.space_group_name_H-M   'P 1'
#
loop_
_entity.id
_entity.type
_entity.pdbx_description
1 polymer ?
#
loop_
_entity_poly.entity_id
_entity_poly.type
_entity_poly.pdbx_seq_one_letter_code
_entity_poly.pdbx_strand_id
1 'polypeptide(L)'
;MCLKVGKENTSPEAARVYAPHIGADYRAVHRWLLNNPSLLDLDREETIRKINYLKYVYITPEEILEQPHVLFNHLITLENRTTILRECGLVEGLTLNAIGNYLKLIRKSILMLKRNYLIPKDLDMYEQMKRQFECPVEPKLRWDDSTRLQDMRVSFFNEFLAKRLDFGPGELEKLWKSYSKIKHKSFGHTQRVIDILQYDYNFTRDKLVANMFLLHADPENLLRFPVEIPTIGGIDLKEVVKKYPKIIMVNLESVKRVIGILKQLDIPDGEVLKCLSVFTLSSKTIEYRLERLMSVKEFEVLTKHPRVLKLIQYHTKAAIRLEYLQQLKVRCASLDVLSSNSQNFERYVREGCDRTKGKDTCHVLRYIFKERGDAALQKIKRHPYWFHVPILQMQETVEALLKKKFTLDDIFCNVHVLLYPLNRIEEKLTLLQNGDLKLQEELGVELYRADKTQLLALALYLVELDFHFTGDGVWPEQVQQSDSSSTINVELPSSLSGEYKFGKKPPNANSSSG
;
A
#
# COMPACT_ATOMS: atom_id res chain seq x y z
N MET A 1 -6.38 -10.42 -17.25
CA MET A 1 -7.66 -9.93 -17.81
C MET A 1 -8.03 -8.62 -17.15
N CYS A 2 -7.92 -7.50 -17.87
CA CYS A 2 -8.62 -6.24 -17.59
C CYS A 2 -8.45 -5.36 -18.83
N LEU A 3 -9.44 -5.41 -19.72
CA LEU A 3 -9.53 -4.51 -20.86
C LEU A 3 -9.66 -3.09 -20.32
N LYS A 4 -8.70 -2.22 -20.64
CA LYS A 4 -8.83 -0.76 -20.47
C LYS A 4 -9.96 -0.29 -21.39
N VAL A 5 -11.18 -0.23 -20.88
CA VAL A 5 -12.25 0.58 -21.49
C VAL A 5 -12.05 2.00 -20.98
N GLY A 6 -11.07 2.71 -21.53
CA GLY A 6 -11.05 4.17 -21.49
C GLY A 6 -12.00 4.66 -22.57
N LYS A 7 -13.26 4.93 -22.23
CA LYS A 7 -14.10 5.75 -23.11
C LYS A 7 -13.50 7.15 -23.10
N GLU A 8 -12.94 7.59 -24.23
CA GLU A 8 -12.61 9.00 -24.45
C GLU A 8 -13.90 9.81 -24.28
N ASN A 9 -13.96 10.64 -23.23
CA ASN A 9 -15.10 11.52 -22.98
C ASN A 9 -15.13 12.60 -24.06
N THR A 10 -15.92 12.40 -25.12
CA THR A 10 -16.13 13.46 -26.11
C THR A 10 -16.91 14.63 -25.48
N SER A 11 -16.55 15.87 -25.83
CA SER A 11 -17.23 17.07 -25.33
C SER A 11 -18.77 17.04 -25.49
N PRO A 12 -19.35 16.56 -26.61
CA PRO A 12 -20.80 16.45 -26.76
C PRO A 12 -21.45 15.48 -25.77
N GLU A 13 -20.84 14.33 -25.50
CA GLU A 13 -21.37 13.35 -24.54
C GLU A 13 -21.31 13.89 -23.11
N ALA A 14 -20.17 14.47 -22.73
CA ALA A 14 -20.00 15.09 -21.43
C ALA A 14 -20.97 16.27 -21.21
N ALA A 15 -21.25 17.08 -22.24
CA ALA A 15 -22.21 18.17 -22.16
C ALA A 15 -23.65 17.68 -21.88
N ARG A 16 -24.07 16.56 -22.51
CA ARG A 16 -25.38 15.95 -22.23
C ARG A 16 -25.50 15.49 -20.78
N VAL A 17 -24.42 14.98 -20.21
CA VAL A 17 -24.38 14.53 -18.82
C VAL A 17 -24.39 15.72 -17.86
N TYR A 18 -23.54 16.72 -18.06
CA TYR A 18 -23.38 17.81 -17.08
C TYR A 18 -24.49 18.86 -17.14
N ALA A 19 -25.11 19.11 -18.30
CA ALA A 19 -26.12 20.16 -18.45
C ALA A 19 -27.31 20.05 -17.47
N PRO A 20 -27.94 18.87 -17.27
CA PRO A 20 -28.99 18.69 -16.27
C PRO A 20 -28.52 18.96 -14.83
N HIS A 21 -27.28 18.56 -14.51
CA HIS A 21 -26.74 18.74 -13.16
C HIS A 21 -26.40 20.20 -12.88
N ILE A 22 -25.77 20.90 -13.83
CA ILE A 22 -25.49 22.33 -13.73
C ILE A 22 -26.80 23.13 -13.70
N GLY A 23 -27.82 22.69 -14.46
CA GLY A 23 -29.05 23.47 -14.66
C GLY A 23 -28.88 24.54 -15.73
N ALA A 24 -28.08 24.26 -16.77
CA ALA A 24 -27.81 25.17 -17.88
C ALA A 24 -28.12 24.50 -19.24
N ASP A 25 -28.29 25.31 -20.29
CA ASP A 25 -28.55 24.82 -21.64
C ASP A 25 -27.38 23.96 -22.16
N TYR A 26 -27.69 22.86 -22.85
CA TYR A 26 -26.72 21.97 -23.46
C TYR A 26 -25.66 22.71 -24.30
N ARG A 27 -26.06 23.68 -25.12
CA ARG A 27 -25.15 24.47 -25.97
C ARG A 27 -24.20 25.32 -25.14
N ALA A 28 -24.67 25.87 -24.02
CA ALA A 28 -23.84 26.64 -23.11
C ALA A 28 -22.77 25.74 -22.44
N VAL A 29 -23.18 24.58 -21.94
CA VAL A 29 -22.27 23.60 -21.32
C VAL A 29 -21.30 23.00 -22.34
N HIS A 30 -21.75 22.73 -23.56
CA HIS A 30 -20.89 22.25 -24.64
C HIS A 30 -19.81 23.29 -24.99
N ARG A 31 -20.17 24.56 -25.13
CA ARG A 31 -19.20 25.65 -25.36
C ARG A 31 -18.23 25.79 -24.18
N TRP A 32 -18.74 25.68 -22.95
CA TRP A 32 -17.94 25.73 -21.73
C TRP A 32 -16.90 24.60 -21.68
N LEU A 33 -17.25 23.38 -22.06
CA LEU A 33 -16.31 22.24 -22.15
C LEU A 33 -15.30 22.42 -23.28
N LEU A 34 -15.71 22.95 -24.43
CA LEU A 34 -14.77 23.26 -25.53
C LEU A 34 -13.73 24.30 -25.11
N ASN A 35 -14.13 25.29 -24.32
CA ASN A 35 -13.23 26.33 -23.81
C ASN A 35 -12.35 25.83 -22.64
N ASN A 36 -12.72 24.71 -22.00
CA ASN A 36 -12.04 24.16 -20.83
C ASN A 36 -11.83 22.64 -20.99
N PRO A 37 -10.99 22.20 -21.95
CA PRO A 37 -10.87 20.79 -22.31
C PRO A 37 -10.39 19.90 -21.16
N SER A 38 -9.61 20.45 -20.22
CA SER A 38 -9.13 19.74 -19.03
C SER A 38 -10.24 19.30 -18.07
N LEU A 39 -11.47 19.80 -18.22
CA LEU A 39 -12.63 19.30 -17.47
C LEU A 39 -13.07 17.90 -17.93
N LEU A 40 -12.72 17.48 -19.16
CA LEU A 40 -13.04 16.16 -19.69
C LEU A 40 -12.21 15.04 -19.03
N ASP A 41 -11.07 15.40 -18.46
CA ASP A 41 -10.16 14.49 -17.73
C ASP A 41 -10.63 14.24 -16.28
N LEU A 42 -11.58 15.03 -15.79
CA LEU A 42 -12.11 14.85 -14.44
C LEU A 42 -13.01 13.62 -14.37
N ASP A 43 -12.97 12.95 -13.22
CA ASP A 43 -13.88 11.85 -12.93
C ASP A 43 -15.34 12.35 -12.98
N ARG A 44 -16.16 11.69 -13.80
CA ARG A 44 -17.52 12.13 -14.13
C ARG A 44 -18.43 12.14 -12.90
N GLU A 45 -18.38 11.09 -12.09
CA GLU A 45 -19.23 10.95 -10.90
C GLU A 45 -18.84 11.96 -9.82
N GLU A 46 -17.54 12.10 -9.56
CA GLU A 46 -17.02 13.08 -8.61
C GLU A 46 -17.33 14.52 -9.05
N THR A 47 -17.27 14.81 -10.35
CA THR A 47 -17.62 16.13 -10.89
C THR A 47 -19.11 16.45 -10.69
N ILE A 48 -19.99 15.47 -10.93
CA ILE A 48 -21.43 15.61 -10.67
C ILE A 48 -21.68 15.87 -9.17
N ARG A 49 -21.01 15.16 -8.27
CA ARG A 49 -21.13 15.39 -6.82
C ARG A 49 -20.70 16.80 -6.43
N LYS A 50 -19.60 17.31 -6.99
CA LYS A 50 -19.16 18.70 -6.78
C LYS A 50 -20.19 19.72 -7.27
N ILE A 51 -20.75 19.53 -8.46
CA ILE A 51 -21.78 20.43 -9.01
C ILE A 51 -23.03 20.42 -8.12
N ASN A 52 -23.50 19.24 -7.72
CA ASN A 52 -24.66 19.10 -6.84
C ASN A 52 -24.40 19.76 -5.47
N TYR A 53 -23.20 19.62 -4.92
CA TYR A 53 -22.80 20.31 -3.68
C TYR A 53 -22.80 21.83 -3.85
N LEU A 54 -22.24 22.36 -4.94
CA LEU A 54 -22.24 23.81 -5.21
C LEU A 54 -23.67 24.37 -5.30
N LYS A 55 -24.57 23.64 -5.94
CA LYS A 55 -26.00 23.99 -5.97
C LYS A 55 -26.67 23.92 -4.61
N TYR A 56 -26.36 22.90 -3.81
CA TYR A 56 -26.85 22.78 -2.44
C TYR A 56 -26.45 23.99 -1.57
N VAL A 57 -25.29 24.60 -1.85
CA VAL A 57 -24.84 25.83 -1.18
C VAL A 57 -25.22 27.11 -1.93
N TYR A 58 -26.21 27.02 -2.83
CA TYR A 58 -26.84 28.12 -3.56
C TYR A 58 -25.94 28.86 -4.57
N ILE A 59 -24.90 28.21 -5.08
CA ILE A 59 -24.12 28.76 -6.21
C ILE A 59 -24.90 28.61 -7.50
N THR A 60 -24.94 29.68 -8.31
CA THR A 60 -25.74 29.68 -9.54
C THR A 60 -25.05 28.94 -10.70
N PRO A 61 -25.81 28.47 -11.70
CA PRO A 61 -25.24 27.89 -12.91
C PRO A 61 -24.24 28.81 -13.61
N GLU A 62 -24.53 30.12 -13.65
CA GLU A 62 -23.69 31.14 -14.28
C GLU A 62 -22.34 31.23 -13.59
N GLU A 63 -22.32 31.27 -12.24
CA GLU A 63 -21.07 31.28 -11.48
C GLU A 63 -20.20 30.05 -11.81
N ILE A 64 -20.80 28.85 -11.85
CA ILE A 64 -20.08 27.60 -12.17
C ILE A 64 -19.46 27.67 -13.57
N LEU A 65 -20.20 28.22 -14.54
CA LEU A 65 -19.72 28.36 -15.93
C LEU A 65 -18.61 29.41 -16.05
N GLU A 66 -18.67 30.50 -15.28
CA GLU A 66 -17.65 31.56 -15.25
C GLU A 66 -16.36 31.12 -14.53
N GLN A 67 -16.45 30.21 -13.55
CA GLN A 67 -15.32 29.77 -12.73
C GLN A 67 -15.09 28.25 -12.73
N PRO A 68 -14.82 27.64 -13.92
CA PRO A 68 -14.63 26.19 -14.05
C PRO A 68 -13.49 25.64 -13.19
N HIS A 69 -12.48 26.47 -12.94
CA HIS A 69 -11.28 26.09 -12.16
C HIS A 69 -11.62 25.60 -10.74
N VAL A 70 -12.78 25.96 -10.18
CA VAL A 70 -13.19 25.50 -8.85
C VAL A 70 -13.45 23.99 -8.81
N LEU A 71 -13.88 23.38 -9.93
CA LEU A 71 -14.17 21.94 -10.04
C LEU A 71 -12.92 21.05 -9.93
N PHE A 72 -11.72 21.62 -10.13
CA PHE A 72 -10.46 20.91 -9.94
C PHE A 72 -10.10 20.71 -8.46
N ASN A 73 -10.74 21.42 -7.53
CA ASN A 73 -10.59 21.13 -6.11
C ASN A 73 -11.29 19.81 -5.76
N HIS A 74 -10.79 19.10 -4.75
CA HIS A 74 -11.52 17.96 -4.17
C HIS A 74 -12.81 18.43 -3.50
N LEU A 75 -13.88 17.63 -3.53
CA LEU A 75 -15.16 17.96 -2.90
C LEU A 75 -14.99 18.39 -1.44
N ILE A 76 -14.26 17.60 -0.65
CA ILE A 76 -13.96 17.89 0.76
C ILE A 76 -13.27 19.25 0.96
N THR A 77 -12.51 19.74 -0.04
CA THR A 77 -11.88 21.07 0.03
C THR A 77 -12.93 22.16 -0.15
N LEU A 78 -13.89 21.98 -1.07
CA LEU A 78 -14.99 22.92 -1.27
C LEU A 78 -15.85 22.99 0.00
N GLU A 79 -16.24 21.83 0.54
CA GLU A 79 -16.99 21.71 1.79
C GLU A 79 -16.32 22.45 2.95
N ASN A 80 -15.03 22.17 3.20
CA ASN A 80 -14.30 22.83 4.27
C ASN A 80 -14.23 24.36 4.07
N ARG A 81 -13.95 24.82 2.84
CA ARG A 81 -13.87 26.27 2.56
C ARG A 81 -15.21 26.95 2.79
N THR A 82 -16.29 26.38 2.26
CA THR A 82 -17.64 26.92 2.43
C THR A 82 -18.02 27.01 3.91
N THR A 83 -17.85 25.91 4.66
CA THR A 83 -18.20 25.87 6.08
C THR A 83 -17.37 26.85 6.90
N ILE A 84 -16.06 26.94 6.64
CA ILE A 84 -15.20 27.91 7.31
C ILE A 84 -15.65 29.35 7.03
N LEU A 85 -15.96 29.70 5.78
CA LEU A 85 -16.41 31.05 5.44
C LEU A 85 -17.72 31.40 6.18
N ARG A 86 -18.66 30.45 6.27
CA ARG A 86 -19.91 30.60 7.05
C ARG A 86 -19.65 30.76 8.55
N GLU A 87 -18.76 29.94 9.13
CA GLU A 87 -18.31 30.08 10.53
C GLU A 87 -17.74 31.48 10.78
N CYS A 88 -17.10 32.09 9.78
CA CYS A 88 -16.56 33.45 9.85
C CYS A 88 -17.58 34.57 9.53
N GLY A 89 -18.86 34.25 9.35
CA GLY A 89 -19.92 35.23 9.10
C GLY A 89 -20.12 35.62 7.64
N LEU A 90 -19.43 34.99 6.68
CA LEU A 90 -19.70 35.19 5.25
C LEU A 90 -20.91 34.32 4.86
N VAL A 91 -22.11 34.84 5.11
CA VAL A 91 -23.37 34.17 4.74
C VAL A 91 -23.86 34.71 3.39
N GLU A 92 -24.17 36.00 3.31
CA GLU A 92 -24.64 36.64 2.07
C GLU A 92 -23.52 36.82 1.03
N GLY A 93 -22.28 37.03 1.48
CA GLY A 93 -21.10 37.15 0.61
C GLY A 93 -20.53 35.81 0.11
N LEU A 94 -21.21 34.69 0.35
CA LEU A 94 -20.72 33.37 -0.02
C LEU A 94 -20.97 33.08 -1.51
N THR A 95 -20.08 33.58 -2.34
CA THR A 95 -20.05 33.34 -3.79
C THR A 95 -19.02 32.29 -4.17
N LEU A 96 -19.09 31.79 -5.41
CA LEU A 96 -18.07 30.88 -5.93
C LEU A 96 -16.68 31.53 -5.94
N ASN A 97 -16.64 32.84 -6.22
CA ASN A 97 -15.44 33.65 -6.14
C ASN A 97 -14.84 33.69 -4.73
N ALA A 98 -15.67 33.77 -3.68
CA ALA A 98 -15.22 33.74 -2.30
C ALA A 98 -14.62 32.37 -1.93
N ILE A 99 -15.26 31.27 -2.35
CA ILE A 99 -14.77 29.90 -2.16
C ILE A 99 -13.44 29.69 -2.91
N GLY A 100 -13.34 30.17 -4.15
CA GLY A 100 -12.12 30.13 -4.96
C GLY A 100 -10.96 30.91 -4.32
N ASN A 101 -11.25 32.11 -3.80
CA ASN A 101 -10.26 32.99 -3.17
C ASN A 101 -10.10 32.80 -1.64
N TYR A 102 -10.64 31.73 -1.07
CA TYR A 102 -10.60 31.44 0.37
C TYR A 102 -9.26 31.74 1.06
N LEU A 103 -8.15 31.25 0.49
CA LEU A 103 -6.81 31.43 1.09
C LEU A 103 -6.39 32.90 1.17
N LYS A 104 -6.86 33.74 0.23
CA LYS A 104 -6.61 35.18 0.27
C LYS A 104 -7.50 35.83 1.33
N LEU A 105 -8.78 35.47 1.37
CA LEU A 105 -9.77 36.05 2.29
C LEU A 105 -9.40 35.81 3.76
N ILE A 106 -9.03 34.58 4.12
CA ILE A 106 -8.71 34.25 5.51
C ILE A 106 -7.47 35.00 6.04
N ARG A 107 -6.59 35.46 5.14
CA ARG A 107 -5.37 36.22 5.49
C ARG A 107 -5.62 37.73 5.57
N LYS A 108 -6.81 38.21 5.23
CA LYS A 108 -7.18 39.63 5.37
C LYS A 108 -7.57 39.94 6.82
N SER A 109 -7.47 41.23 7.17
CA SER A 109 -8.03 41.74 8.41
C SER A 109 -9.55 41.78 8.36
N ILE A 110 -10.18 41.68 9.53
CA ILE A 110 -11.65 41.75 9.67
C ILE A 110 -12.17 43.07 9.10
N LEU A 111 -11.46 44.19 9.33
CA LEU A 111 -11.75 45.51 8.77
C LEU A 111 -11.86 45.49 7.24
N MET A 112 -10.95 44.78 6.56
CA MET A 112 -10.96 44.67 5.10
C MET A 112 -12.16 43.86 4.62
N LEU A 113 -12.57 42.83 5.35
CA LEU A 113 -13.76 42.05 5.00
C LEU A 113 -15.04 42.90 5.18
N LYS A 114 -15.14 43.65 6.27
CA LYS A 114 -16.25 44.61 6.53
C LYS A 114 -16.32 45.71 5.47
N ARG A 115 -15.18 46.32 5.11
CA ARG A 115 -15.10 47.39 4.09
C ARG A 115 -15.53 46.93 2.69
N ASN A 116 -15.26 45.66 2.37
CA ASN A 116 -15.65 45.07 1.08
C ASN A 116 -17.03 44.40 1.13
N TYR A 117 -17.82 44.62 2.18
CA TYR A 117 -19.17 44.07 2.34
C TYR A 117 -19.22 42.53 2.26
N LEU A 118 -18.12 41.85 2.60
CA LEU A 118 -18.08 40.37 2.65
C LEU A 118 -18.67 39.83 3.95
N ILE A 119 -18.65 40.64 5.01
CA ILE A 119 -19.29 40.39 6.30
C ILE A 119 -19.98 41.70 6.78
N PRO A 120 -21.00 41.62 7.66
CA PRO A 120 -21.68 42.79 8.20
C PRO A 120 -20.71 43.73 8.94
N LYS A 121 -20.93 45.06 8.82
CA LYS A 121 -20.05 46.09 9.40
C LYS A 121 -20.04 46.07 10.93
N ASP A 122 -21.19 45.76 11.50
CA ASP A 122 -21.50 45.65 12.92
C ASP A 122 -21.20 44.26 13.51
N LEU A 123 -20.76 43.29 12.68
CA LEU A 123 -20.44 41.95 13.16
C LEU A 123 -19.28 41.99 14.17
N ASP A 124 -19.55 41.50 15.39
CA ASP A 124 -18.52 41.15 16.35
C ASP A 124 -17.93 39.79 15.98
N MET A 125 -16.68 39.80 15.51
CA MET A 125 -16.00 38.57 15.08
C MET A 125 -15.69 37.63 16.24
N TYR A 126 -15.50 38.15 17.46
CA TYR A 126 -15.20 37.33 18.63
C TYR A 126 -16.43 36.52 19.03
N GLU A 127 -17.58 37.17 19.14
CA GLU A 127 -18.84 36.49 19.42
C GLU A 127 -19.25 35.54 18.27
N GLN A 128 -19.00 35.93 17.02
CA GLN A 128 -19.21 35.08 15.85
C GLN A 128 -18.38 33.78 15.90
N MET A 129 -17.15 33.83 16.38
CA MET A 129 -16.28 32.65 16.50
C MET A 129 -16.62 31.82 17.74
N LYS A 130 -16.89 32.48 18.86
CA LYS A 130 -17.27 31.87 20.14
C LYS A 130 -18.51 30.98 20.00
N ARG A 131 -19.53 31.44 19.28
CA ARG A 131 -20.78 30.66 19.08
C ARG A 131 -20.63 29.39 18.23
N GLN A 132 -19.46 29.14 17.61
CA GLN A 132 -19.22 27.94 16.79
C GLN A 132 -18.86 26.70 17.62
N PHE A 133 -18.67 26.86 18.94
CA PHE A 133 -18.26 25.80 19.84
C PHE A 133 -19.40 25.38 20.76
N GLU A 134 -19.51 24.08 21.00
CA GLU A 134 -20.49 23.51 21.93
C GLU A 134 -20.09 23.75 23.39
N CYS A 135 -18.79 23.93 23.64
CA CYS A 135 -18.24 24.26 24.96
C CYS A 135 -17.77 25.73 25.03
N PRO A 136 -17.68 26.32 26.23
CA PRO A 136 -17.20 27.69 26.38
C PRO A 136 -15.74 27.84 25.95
N VAL A 137 -15.49 28.45 24.79
CA VAL A 137 -14.15 28.74 24.26
C VAL A 137 -13.95 30.25 24.22
N GLU A 138 -13.04 30.74 25.06
CA GLU A 138 -12.78 32.17 25.26
C GLU A 138 -11.28 32.43 25.28
N PRO A 139 -10.64 32.54 24.10
CA PRO A 139 -9.20 32.75 24.05
C PRO A 139 -8.85 34.11 24.65
N LYS A 140 -7.81 34.13 25.49
CA LYS A 140 -7.23 35.35 26.05
C LYS A 140 -6.37 36.06 25.01
N LEU A 141 -7.04 36.73 24.06
CA LEU A 141 -6.38 37.48 23.00
C LEU A 141 -6.82 38.94 23.02
N ARG A 142 -5.89 39.85 22.77
CA ARG A 142 -6.23 41.25 22.45
C ARG A 142 -6.58 41.30 20.96
N TRP A 143 -7.78 41.75 20.63
CA TRP A 143 -8.20 41.92 19.24
C TRP A 143 -8.88 43.25 19.00
N ASP A 144 -8.88 43.60 17.72
CA ASP A 144 -9.66 44.64 17.08
C ASP A 144 -9.91 44.21 15.62
N ASP A 145 -10.60 45.04 14.86
CA ASP A 145 -10.88 44.76 13.44
C ASP A 145 -9.60 44.74 12.56
N SER A 146 -8.45 45.20 13.05
CA SER A 146 -7.17 45.09 12.31
C SER A 146 -6.61 43.67 12.31
N THR A 147 -7.05 42.83 13.25
CA THR A 147 -6.63 41.44 13.39
C THR A 147 -6.98 40.62 12.15
N ARG A 148 -6.05 39.75 11.72
CA ARG A 148 -6.30 38.82 10.59
C ARG A 148 -7.26 37.72 11.01
N LEU A 149 -8.19 37.39 10.12
CA LEU A 149 -9.20 36.37 10.38
C LEU A 149 -8.57 35.01 10.72
N GLN A 150 -7.49 34.62 10.04
CA GLN A 150 -6.77 33.38 10.33
C GLN A 150 -6.16 33.36 11.74
N ASP A 151 -5.60 34.47 12.21
CA ASP A 151 -4.89 34.52 13.51
C ASP A 151 -5.90 34.44 14.66
N MET A 152 -7.07 35.05 14.48
CA MET A 152 -8.20 34.89 15.37
C MET A 152 -8.66 33.43 15.43
N ARG A 153 -8.87 32.78 14.27
CA ARG A 153 -9.24 31.35 14.21
C ARG A 153 -8.24 30.44 14.90
N VAL A 154 -6.94 30.67 14.70
CA VAL A 154 -5.86 29.90 15.36
C VAL A 154 -5.96 30.03 16.88
N SER A 155 -6.25 31.23 17.39
CA SER A 155 -6.42 31.45 18.83
C SER A 155 -7.61 30.69 19.40
N PHE A 156 -8.74 30.66 18.70
CA PHE A 156 -9.90 29.85 19.09
C PHE A 156 -9.60 28.34 19.02
N PHE A 157 -8.88 27.86 18.01
CA PHE A 157 -8.42 26.47 17.97
C PHE A 157 -7.53 26.11 19.16
N ASN A 158 -6.59 26.99 19.53
CA ASN A 158 -5.69 26.77 20.66
C ASN A 158 -6.48 26.65 21.96
N GLU A 159 -7.38 27.58 22.23
CA GLU A 159 -8.21 27.57 23.43
C GLU A 159 -9.12 26.35 23.47
N PHE A 160 -9.76 26.01 22.36
CA PHE A 160 -10.61 24.82 22.26
C PHE A 160 -9.83 23.54 22.55
N LEU A 161 -8.66 23.34 21.94
CA LEU A 161 -7.86 22.14 22.14
C LEU A 161 -7.26 22.10 23.55
N ALA A 162 -6.86 23.24 24.11
CA ALA A 162 -6.40 23.36 25.49
C ALA A 162 -7.51 22.93 26.46
N LYS A 163 -8.75 23.41 26.28
CA LYS A 163 -9.87 23.01 27.15
C LYS A 163 -10.36 21.58 26.92
N ARG A 164 -10.50 21.16 25.66
CA ARG A 164 -11.13 19.88 25.30
C ARG A 164 -10.21 18.69 25.51
N LEU A 165 -8.91 18.85 25.24
CA LEU A 165 -7.92 17.77 25.24
C LEU A 165 -6.76 18.02 26.21
N ASP A 166 -6.82 19.07 27.01
CA ASP A 166 -5.74 19.48 27.92
C ASP A 166 -4.41 19.67 27.18
N PHE A 167 -4.44 20.30 26.00
CA PHE A 167 -3.24 20.55 25.22
C PHE A 167 -2.36 21.62 25.88
N GLY A 168 -1.12 21.25 26.20
CA GLY A 168 -0.10 22.18 26.68
C GLY A 168 0.57 22.98 25.55
N PRO A 169 1.37 24.01 25.89
CA PRO A 169 2.06 24.85 24.90
C PRO A 169 2.92 24.06 23.91
N GLY A 170 3.67 23.05 24.38
CA GLY A 170 4.52 22.22 23.52
C GLY A 170 3.73 21.33 22.55
N GLU A 171 2.53 20.89 22.94
CA GLU A 171 1.65 20.09 22.08
C GLU A 171 1.01 20.95 20.99
N LEU A 172 0.59 22.17 21.35
CA LEU A 172 0.13 23.17 20.38
C LEU A 172 1.24 23.55 19.40
N GLU A 173 2.47 23.78 19.87
CA GLU A 173 3.61 24.04 18.98
C GLU A 173 3.84 22.87 18.01
N LYS A 174 3.83 21.63 18.52
CA LYS A 174 3.96 20.42 17.70
C LYS A 174 2.84 20.30 16.67
N LEU A 175 1.59 20.60 17.05
CA LEU A 175 0.43 20.62 16.16
C LEU A 175 0.66 21.61 15.02
N TRP A 176 1.02 22.85 15.33
CA TRP A 176 1.22 23.87 14.31
C TRP A 176 2.46 23.64 13.45
N LYS A 177 3.49 22.96 13.98
CA LYS A 177 4.67 22.57 13.21
C LYS A 177 4.39 21.41 12.25
N SER A 178 3.67 20.38 12.70
CA SER A 178 3.52 19.12 11.96
C SER A 178 2.21 19.02 11.17
N TYR A 179 1.16 19.68 11.66
CA TYR A 179 -0.23 19.54 11.23
C TYR A 179 -0.91 20.90 11.02
N SER A 180 -0.14 21.90 10.57
CA SER A 180 -0.59 23.29 10.38
C SER A 180 -1.84 23.47 9.51
N LYS A 181 -2.16 22.49 8.67
CA LYS A 181 -3.34 22.48 7.80
C LYS A 181 -4.65 22.47 8.59
N ILE A 182 -4.64 22.25 9.90
CA ILE A 182 -5.85 22.15 10.72
C ILE A 182 -6.56 23.50 10.79
N LYS A 183 -5.84 24.61 10.61
CA LYS A 183 -6.42 25.94 10.44
C LYS A 183 -7.36 26.07 9.22
N HIS A 184 -7.27 25.12 8.29
CA HIS A 184 -8.15 25.00 7.11
C HIS A 184 -9.20 23.90 7.29
N LYS A 185 -9.50 23.55 8.55
CA LYS A 185 -10.67 22.77 8.94
C LYS A 185 -11.66 23.68 9.67
N SER A 186 -12.92 23.31 9.57
CA SER A 186 -13.99 23.95 10.32
C SER A 186 -13.90 23.57 11.81
N PHE A 187 -14.42 24.44 12.67
CA PHE A 187 -14.45 24.16 14.11
C PHE A 187 -15.40 23.00 14.41
N GLY A 188 -16.62 23.03 13.84
CA GLY A 188 -17.60 21.96 13.99
C GLY A 188 -17.08 20.60 13.51
N HIS A 189 -16.36 20.59 12.37
CA HIS A 189 -15.71 19.38 11.85
C HIS A 189 -14.71 18.81 12.84
N THR A 190 -13.85 19.66 13.42
CA THR A 190 -12.82 19.22 14.37
C THR A 190 -13.42 18.72 15.67
N GLN A 191 -14.46 19.40 16.19
CA GLN A 191 -15.22 18.97 17.37
C GLN A 191 -15.78 17.57 17.17
N ARG A 192 -16.55 17.37 16.07
CA ARG A 192 -17.16 16.09 15.75
C ARG A 192 -16.14 14.96 15.57
N VAL A 193 -14.99 15.23 14.97
CA VAL A 193 -13.89 14.26 14.86
C VAL A 193 -13.38 13.85 16.24
N ILE A 194 -13.18 14.80 17.15
CA ILE A 194 -12.73 14.49 18.53
C ILE A 194 -13.78 13.66 19.24
N ASP A 195 -15.07 14.00 19.12
CA ASP A 195 -16.14 13.27 19.78
C ASP A 195 -16.24 11.83 19.28
N ILE A 196 -16.23 11.61 17.96
CA ILE A 196 -16.23 10.25 17.39
C ILE A 196 -15.01 9.46 17.89
N LEU A 197 -13.82 10.06 17.89
CA LEU A 197 -12.61 9.37 18.34
C LEU A 197 -12.68 9.01 19.83
N GLN A 198 -13.16 9.92 20.68
CA GLN A 198 -13.23 9.69 22.12
C GLN A 198 -14.35 8.73 22.52
N TYR A 199 -15.55 8.89 21.97
CA TYR A 199 -16.74 8.14 22.40
C TYR A 199 -16.97 6.87 21.58
N ASP A 200 -16.77 6.90 20.26
CA ASP A 200 -17.04 5.73 19.42
C ASP A 200 -15.84 4.80 19.32
N TYR A 201 -14.62 5.37 19.24
CA TYR A 201 -13.37 4.62 19.14
C TYR A 201 -12.62 4.47 20.47
N ASN A 202 -13.09 5.10 21.55
CA ASN A 202 -12.46 5.05 22.88
C ASN A 202 -11.00 5.49 22.88
N PHE A 203 -10.66 6.54 22.12
CA PHE A 203 -9.32 7.12 22.15
C PHE A 203 -9.13 7.95 23.42
N THR A 204 -8.11 7.60 24.18
CA THR A 204 -7.67 8.42 25.31
C THR A 204 -7.02 9.72 24.82
N ARG A 205 -6.94 10.71 25.71
CA ARG A 205 -6.23 11.97 25.47
C ARG A 205 -4.81 11.75 24.94
N ASP A 206 -4.04 10.88 25.61
CA ASP A 206 -2.65 10.59 25.19
C ASP A 206 -2.58 9.92 23.81
N LYS A 207 -3.58 9.09 23.48
CA LYS A 207 -3.66 8.48 22.16
C LYS A 207 -3.90 9.51 21.07
N LEU A 208 -4.76 10.50 21.30
CA LEU A 208 -5.00 11.61 20.38
C LEU A 208 -3.76 12.50 20.23
N VAL A 209 -3.08 12.83 21.33
CA VAL A 209 -1.83 13.61 21.32
C VAL A 209 -0.72 12.90 20.54
N ALA A 210 -0.61 11.57 20.69
CA ALA A 210 0.32 10.77 19.91
C ALA A 210 -0.05 10.71 18.41
N ASN A 211 -1.32 10.92 18.07
CA ASN A 211 -1.87 10.77 16.71
C ASN A 211 -2.63 12.02 16.24
N MET A 212 -2.10 13.23 16.49
CA MET A 212 -2.77 14.50 16.14
C MET A 212 -3.16 14.63 14.66
N PHE A 213 -2.56 13.85 13.76
CA PHE A 213 -2.99 13.80 12.36
C PHE A 213 -4.46 13.37 12.19
N LEU A 214 -5.04 12.68 13.18
CA LEU A 214 -6.44 12.26 13.19
C LEU A 214 -7.40 13.43 13.29
N LEU A 215 -6.98 14.60 13.79
CA LEU A 215 -7.81 15.80 13.82
C LEU A 215 -8.19 16.28 12.39
N HIS A 216 -7.53 15.75 11.36
CA HIS A 216 -7.87 16.00 9.96
C HIS A 216 -8.85 14.99 9.37
N ALA A 217 -9.24 13.95 10.11
CA ALA A 217 -10.11 12.89 9.62
C ALA A 217 -11.44 13.46 9.12
N ASP A 218 -12.11 12.70 8.26
CA ASP A 218 -13.47 13.00 7.82
C ASP A 218 -14.46 12.29 8.76
N PRO A 219 -15.32 13.01 9.51
CA PRO A 219 -16.23 12.42 10.48
C PRO A 219 -17.20 11.44 9.81
N GLU A 220 -17.64 11.69 8.58
CA GLU A 220 -18.54 10.76 7.88
C GLU A 220 -17.81 9.46 7.51
N ASN A 221 -16.56 9.57 7.08
CA ASN A 221 -15.71 8.39 6.87
C ASN A 221 -15.52 7.63 8.20
N LEU A 222 -15.23 8.32 9.31
CA LEU A 222 -15.05 7.69 10.63
C LEU A 222 -16.29 6.89 11.09
N LEU A 223 -17.48 7.44 10.87
CA LEU A 223 -18.76 6.80 11.26
C LEU A 223 -19.09 5.59 10.37
N ARG A 224 -18.83 5.69 9.07
CA ARG A 224 -19.11 4.61 8.11
C ARG A 224 -18.18 3.42 8.24
N PHE A 225 -16.92 3.65 8.61
CA PHE A 225 -15.89 2.61 8.73
C PHE A 225 -16.31 1.37 9.54
N PRO A 226 -16.74 1.50 10.81
CA PRO A 226 -17.10 0.34 11.63
C PRO A 226 -18.39 -0.35 11.17
N VAL A 227 -19.27 0.36 10.46
CA VAL A 227 -20.50 -0.21 9.90
C VAL A 227 -20.19 -1.07 8.68
N GLU A 228 -19.36 -0.56 7.78
CA GLU A 228 -19.12 -1.20 6.48
C GLU A 228 -17.90 -2.15 6.49
N ILE A 229 -16.97 -1.97 7.44
CA ILE A 229 -15.81 -2.83 7.67
C ILE A 229 -15.71 -3.10 9.19
N PRO A 230 -16.57 -3.96 9.75
CA PRO A 230 -16.59 -4.21 11.19
C PRO A 230 -15.33 -4.93 11.69
N THR A 231 -14.67 -5.69 10.83
CA THR A 231 -13.48 -6.47 11.19
C THR A 231 -12.39 -6.40 10.13
N ILE A 232 -11.13 -6.41 10.56
CA ILE A 232 -9.96 -6.63 9.70
C ILE A 232 -9.16 -7.79 10.28
N GLY A 233 -8.94 -8.84 9.47
CA GLY A 233 -8.21 -10.03 9.91
C GLY A 233 -8.87 -10.74 11.10
N GLY A 234 -10.20 -10.80 11.12
CA GLY A 234 -10.98 -11.38 12.22
C GLY A 234 -11.01 -10.58 13.53
N ILE A 235 -10.31 -9.43 13.61
CA ILE A 235 -10.31 -8.55 14.78
C ILE A 235 -11.25 -7.37 14.54
N ASP A 236 -11.98 -6.97 15.58
CA ASP A 236 -12.81 -5.76 15.60
C ASP A 236 -12.03 -4.53 15.11
N LEU A 237 -12.65 -3.75 14.23
CA LEU A 237 -12.02 -2.59 13.61
C LEU A 237 -11.50 -1.60 14.65
N LYS A 238 -12.24 -1.35 15.74
CA LYS A 238 -11.84 -0.36 16.75
C LYS A 238 -10.54 -0.79 17.44
N GLU A 239 -10.37 -2.09 17.71
CA GLU A 239 -9.13 -2.65 18.24
C GLU A 239 -7.97 -2.56 17.24
N VAL A 240 -8.24 -2.77 15.95
CA VAL A 240 -7.25 -2.58 14.88
C VAL A 240 -6.82 -1.12 14.79
N VAL A 241 -7.78 -0.19 14.84
CA VAL A 241 -7.54 1.26 14.77
C VAL A 241 -6.77 1.77 15.99
N LYS A 242 -6.99 1.21 17.18
CA LYS A 242 -6.15 1.52 18.36
C LYS A 242 -4.69 1.14 18.11
N LYS A 243 -4.42 0.01 17.45
CA LYS A 243 -3.03 -0.40 17.11
C LYS A 243 -2.46 0.40 15.94
N TYR A 244 -3.27 0.70 14.94
CA TYR A 244 -2.84 1.38 13.73
C TYR A 244 -3.86 2.44 13.25
N PRO A 245 -3.88 3.64 13.87
CA PRO A 245 -4.92 4.64 13.64
C PRO A 245 -4.95 5.20 12.22
N LYS A 246 -3.90 4.99 11.43
CA LYS A 246 -3.82 5.56 10.08
C LYS A 246 -4.82 4.94 9.10
N ILE A 247 -5.40 3.77 9.40
CA ILE A 247 -6.40 3.10 8.53
C ILE A 247 -7.63 4.00 8.30
N ILE A 248 -8.16 4.62 9.36
CA ILE A 248 -9.37 5.46 9.30
C ILE A 248 -9.15 6.81 8.61
N MET A 249 -7.90 7.14 8.26
CA MET A 249 -7.56 8.30 7.42
C MET A 249 -7.63 8.00 5.93
N VAL A 250 -7.80 6.73 5.55
CA VAL A 250 -7.87 6.30 4.16
C VAL A 250 -9.34 6.26 3.74
N ASN A 251 -9.59 6.50 2.45
CA ASN A 251 -10.91 6.35 1.87
C ASN A 251 -11.43 4.91 2.06
N LEU A 252 -12.65 4.78 2.62
CA LEU A 252 -13.30 3.51 2.92
C LEU A 252 -13.35 2.54 1.73
N GLU A 253 -13.76 3.02 0.56
CA GLU A 253 -13.86 2.19 -0.66
C GLU A 253 -12.50 1.64 -1.09
N SER A 254 -11.44 2.40 -0.85
CA SER A 254 -10.07 1.93 -1.12
C SER A 254 -9.70 0.78 -0.17
N VAL A 255 -10.02 0.90 1.12
CA VAL A 255 -9.76 -0.18 2.10
C VAL A 255 -10.56 -1.43 1.75
N LYS A 256 -11.85 -1.30 1.39
CA LYS A 256 -12.67 -2.44 0.92
C LYS A 256 -12.05 -3.17 -0.26
N ARG A 257 -11.60 -2.41 -1.28
CA ARG A 257 -10.91 -2.99 -2.45
C ARG A 257 -9.64 -3.74 -2.04
N VAL A 258 -8.85 -3.16 -1.14
CA VAL A 258 -7.65 -3.84 -0.61
C VAL A 258 -8.02 -5.14 0.10
N ILE A 259 -9.03 -5.15 0.96
CA ILE A 259 -9.52 -6.38 1.60
C ILE A 259 -9.92 -7.42 0.53
N GLY A 260 -10.61 -7.00 -0.53
CA GLY A 260 -10.96 -7.86 -1.66
C GLY A 260 -9.74 -8.50 -2.32
N ILE A 261 -8.72 -7.70 -2.63
CA ILE A 261 -7.46 -8.19 -3.22
C ILE A 261 -6.77 -9.19 -2.29
N LEU A 262 -6.68 -8.89 -0.99
CA LEU A 262 -6.03 -9.76 -0.01
C LEU A 262 -6.74 -11.12 0.13
N LYS A 263 -8.08 -11.12 0.07
CA LYS A 263 -8.89 -12.34 0.05
C LYS A 263 -8.70 -13.16 -1.23
N GLN A 264 -8.61 -12.50 -2.39
CA GLN A 264 -8.33 -13.18 -3.67
C GLN A 264 -6.96 -13.87 -3.69
N LEU A 265 -5.99 -13.30 -2.96
CA LEU A 265 -4.66 -13.87 -2.80
C LEU A 265 -4.58 -14.96 -1.72
N ASP A 266 -5.69 -15.28 -1.04
CA ASP A 266 -5.73 -16.32 -0.01
C ASP A 266 -4.72 -16.05 1.13
N ILE A 267 -4.55 -14.76 1.49
CA ILE A 267 -3.60 -14.35 2.53
C ILE A 267 -4.25 -14.55 3.90
N PRO A 268 -3.64 -15.32 4.82
CA PRO A 268 -4.20 -15.56 6.13
C PRO A 268 -4.38 -14.28 6.94
N ASP A 269 -5.49 -14.18 7.67
CA ASP A 269 -5.83 -13.03 8.52
C ASP A 269 -4.71 -12.66 9.50
N GLY A 270 -4.08 -13.65 10.13
CA GLY A 270 -2.95 -13.44 11.05
C GLY A 270 -1.75 -12.73 10.42
N GLU A 271 -1.59 -12.81 9.10
CA GLU A 271 -0.51 -12.18 8.35
C GLU A 271 -0.89 -10.78 7.87
N VAL A 272 -2.16 -10.58 7.51
CA VAL A 272 -2.74 -9.25 7.29
C VAL A 272 -2.55 -8.37 8.52
N LEU A 273 -2.81 -8.90 9.72
CA LEU A 273 -2.64 -8.19 10.99
C LEU A 273 -1.18 -7.80 11.29
N LYS A 274 -0.21 -8.55 10.77
CA LYS A 274 1.23 -8.21 10.89
C LYS A 274 1.64 -7.10 9.91
N CYS A 275 0.80 -6.74 8.94
CA CYS A 275 1.10 -5.77 7.90
C CYS A 275 -0.05 -4.76 7.65
N LEU A 276 -0.64 -4.21 8.71
CA LEU A 276 -1.74 -3.23 8.63
C LEU A 276 -1.43 -1.99 7.78
N SER A 277 -0.15 -1.66 7.60
CA SER A 277 0.27 -0.55 6.74
C SER A 277 -0.16 -0.72 5.28
N VAL A 278 -0.41 -1.94 4.82
CA VAL A 278 -0.84 -2.21 3.44
C VAL A 278 -2.14 -1.46 3.13
N PHE A 279 -3.02 -1.28 4.11
CA PHE A 279 -4.28 -0.55 3.97
C PHE A 279 -4.11 0.96 3.74
N THR A 280 -2.90 1.49 3.90
CA THR A 280 -2.59 2.90 3.60
C THR A 280 -2.15 3.14 2.15
N LEU A 281 -2.00 2.07 1.37
CA LEU A 281 -1.72 2.13 -0.06
C LEU A 281 -3.03 2.21 -0.84
N SER A 282 -2.99 2.84 -2.02
CA SER A 282 -4.12 2.78 -2.94
C SER A 282 -4.27 1.37 -3.51
N SER A 283 -5.50 0.94 -3.81
CA SER A 283 -5.75 -0.38 -4.44
C SER A 283 -4.98 -0.52 -5.75
N LYS A 284 -4.95 0.53 -6.59
CA LYS A 284 -4.17 0.57 -7.84
C LYS A 284 -2.67 0.35 -7.60
N THR A 285 -2.12 0.92 -6.52
CA THR A 285 -0.70 0.72 -6.17
C THR A 285 -0.43 -0.73 -5.76
N ILE A 286 -1.35 -1.35 -5.02
CA ILE A 286 -1.20 -2.75 -4.61
C ILE A 286 -1.27 -3.67 -5.83
N GLU A 287 -2.28 -3.49 -6.70
CA GLU A 287 -2.43 -4.24 -7.95
C GLU A 287 -1.18 -4.13 -8.83
N TYR A 288 -0.71 -2.91 -9.09
CA TYR A 288 0.50 -2.68 -9.88
C TYR A 288 1.74 -3.36 -9.28
N ARG A 289 1.93 -3.26 -7.95
CA ARG A 289 3.08 -3.87 -7.27
C ARG A 289 2.98 -5.39 -7.25
N LEU A 290 1.77 -5.92 -7.13
CA LEU A 290 1.51 -7.35 -7.20
C LEU A 290 1.81 -7.87 -8.61
N GLU A 291 1.28 -7.24 -9.66
CA GLU A 291 1.56 -7.60 -11.06
C GLU A 291 3.07 -7.63 -11.35
N ARG A 292 3.81 -6.63 -10.84
CA ARG A 292 5.27 -6.63 -10.96
C ARG A 292 5.94 -7.75 -10.18
N LEU A 293 5.48 -8.05 -8.97
CA LEU A 293 6.00 -9.19 -8.22
C LEU A 293 5.72 -10.52 -8.94
N MET A 294 4.53 -10.68 -9.53
CA MET A 294 4.14 -11.85 -10.33
C MET A 294 4.97 -12.00 -11.61
N SER A 295 5.48 -10.90 -12.18
CA SER A 295 6.29 -10.96 -13.40
C SER A 295 7.65 -11.63 -13.21
N VAL A 296 8.09 -11.79 -11.96
CA VAL A 296 9.32 -12.49 -11.58
C VAL A 296 8.97 -13.94 -11.28
N LYS A 297 9.45 -14.88 -12.10
CA LYS A 297 9.13 -16.32 -12.00
C LYS A 297 9.42 -16.88 -10.61
N GLU A 298 10.51 -16.45 -9.99
CA GLU A 298 10.93 -16.88 -8.65
C GLU A 298 9.91 -16.52 -7.56
N PHE A 299 9.06 -15.52 -7.79
CA PHE A 299 8.04 -15.11 -6.83
C PHE A 299 6.64 -15.61 -7.15
N GLU A 300 6.38 -16.13 -8.34
CA GLU A 300 5.09 -16.73 -8.71
C GLU A 300 4.68 -17.82 -7.70
N VAL A 301 5.66 -18.60 -7.27
CA VAL A 301 5.54 -19.67 -6.28
C VAL A 301 5.26 -19.16 -4.86
N LEU A 302 5.67 -17.92 -4.55
CA LEU A 302 5.66 -17.34 -3.21
C LEU A 302 4.59 -16.26 -3.04
N THR A 303 3.64 -16.20 -3.95
CA THR A 303 2.53 -15.24 -3.98
C THR A 303 1.61 -15.34 -2.78
N LYS A 304 1.43 -16.57 -2.29
CA LYS A 304 0.68 -16.89 -1.06
C LYS A 304 1.55 -16.82 0.19
N HIS A 305 2.84 -16.52 0.04
CA HIS A 305 3.73 -16.42 1.19
C HIS A 305 3.36 -15.18 2.01
N PRO A 306 3.21 -15.29 3.33
CA PRO A 306 2.82 -14.17 4.18
C PRO A 306 3.62 -12.88 4.05
N ARG A 307 4.90 -13.00 3.67
CA ARG A 307 5.78 -11.84 3.47
C ARG A 307 5.57 -11.10 2.16
N VAL A 308 4.72 -11.59 1.26
CA VAL A 308 4.34 -10.88 0.04
C VAL A 308 3.82 -9.47 0.36
N LEU A 309 3.09 -9.31 1.47
CA LEU A 309 2.61 -8.00 1.93
C LEU A 309 3.74 -7.02 2.24
N LYS A 310 4.85 -7.51 2.80
CA LYS A 310 6.02 -6.66 3.07
C LYS A 310 6.72 -6.24 1.79
N LEU A 311 6.74 -7.10 0.77
CA LEU A 311 7.27 -6.75 -0.53
C LEU A 311 6.39 -5.73 -1.23
N ILE A 312 5.06 -5.89 -1.16
CA ILE A 312 4.12 -4.88 -1.65
C ILE A 312 4.34 -3.56 -0.90
N GLN A 313 4.47 -3.58 0.43
CA GLN A 313 4.71 -2.36 1.21
C GLN A 313 6.02 -1.66 0.82
N TYR A 314 7.11 -2.42 0.71
CA TYR A 314 8.47 -1.93 0.46
C TYR A 314 8.97 -2.23 -0.96
N HIS A 315 8.07 -2.16 -1.96
CA HIS A 315 8.34 -2.61 -3.33
C HIS A 315 9.60 -2.01 -3.94
N THR A 316 9.81 -0.69 -3.83
CA THR A 316 11.01 -0.04 -4.39
C THR A 316 12.30 -0.63 -3.81
N LYS A 317 12.32 -0.86 -2.49
CA LYS A 317 13.47 -1.46 -1.81
C LYS A 317 13.68 -2.91 -2.25
N ALA A 318 12.60 -3.68 -2.33
CA ALA A 318 12.65 -5.08 -2.76
C ALA A 318 13.12 -5.21 -4.22
N ALA A 319 12.64 -4.34 -5.11
CA ALA A 319 13.02 -4.34 -6.52
C ALA A 319 14.51 -4.04 -6.73
N ILE A 320 15.03 -2.99 -6.10
CA ILE A 320 16.47 -2.64 -6.19
C ILE A 320 17.34 -3.79 -5.65
N ARG A 321 16.92 -4.40 -4.54
CA ARG A 321 17.64 -5.54 -3.96
C ARG A 321 17.62 -6.77 -4.85
N LEU A 322 16.48 -7.05 -5.49
CA LEU A 322 16.37 -8.15 -6.42
C LEU A 322 17.28 -7.95 -7.62
N GLU A 323 17.23 -6.76 -8.24
CA GLU A 323 18.08 -6.40 -9.38
C GLU A 323 19.57 -6.56 -9.01
N TYR A 324 19.94 -6.12 -7.81
CA TYR A 324 21.29 -6.29 -7.30
C TYR A 324 21.69 -7.76 -7.09
N LEU A 325 20.81 -8.58 -6.51
CA LEU A 325 21.06 -10.03 -6.35
C LEU A 325 21.16 -10.75 -7.72
N GLN A 326 20.39 -10.30 -8.72
CA GLN A 326 20.45 -10.81 -10.09
C GLN A 326 21.78 -10.46 -10.76
N GLN A 327 22.30 -9.25 -10.56
CA GLN A 327 23.65 -8.87 -11.02
C GLN A 327 24.74 -9.75 -10.41
N LEU A 328 24.58 -10.13 -9.15
CA LEU A 328 25.46 -11.08 -8.45
C LEU A 328 25.20 -12.55 -8.82
N LYS A 329 24.25 -12.84 -9.72
CA LYS A 329 23.82 -14.19 -10.13
C LYS A 329 23.43 -15.10 -8.95
N VAL A 330 22.88 -14.51 -7.87
CA VAL A 330 22.36 -15.26 -6.72
C VAL A 330 21.08 -15.98 -7.14
N ARG A 331 21.05 -17.32 -7.02
CA ARG A 331 19.93 -18.15 -7.47
C ARG A 331 18.84 -18.31 -6.41
N CYS A 332 19.19 -18.23 -5.14
CA CYS A 332 18.31 -18.43 -3.98
C CYS A 332 17.80 -17.11 -3.39
N ALA A 333 17.26 -16.22 -4.24
CA ALA A 333 16.67 -14.97 -3.77
C ALA A 333 15.42 -15.22 -2.91
N SER A 334 15.59 -15.07 -1.59
CA SER A 334 14.54 -15.32 -0.61
C SER A 334 13.69 -14.08 -0.31
N LEU A 335 12.37 -14.25 -0.10
CA LEU A 335 11.51 -13.15 0.33
C LEU A 335 11.95 -12.58 1.68
N ASP A 336 12.54 -13.40 2.54
CA ASP A 336 13.09 -12.97 3.83
C ASP A 336 14.25 -11.97 3.66
N VAL A 337 15.09 -12.17 2.65
CA VAL A 337 16.24 -11.30 2.36
C VAL A 337 15.76 -10.00 1.73
N LEU A 338 14.84 -10.08 0.77
CA LEU A 338 14.31 -8.89 0.08
C LEU A 338 13.53 -7.97 1.02
N SER A 339 12.78 -8.55 1.97
CA SER A 339 11.97 -7.82 2.94
C SER A 339 12.71 -7.47 4.25
N SER A 340 14.00 -7.80 4.40
CA SER A 340 14.75 -7.55 5.65
C SER A 340 15.10 -6.07 5.86
N ASN A 341 15.59 -5.73 7.05
CA ASN A 341 16.28 -4.45 7.26
C ASN A 341 17.58 -4.37 6.42
N SER A 342 18.20 -3.20 6.35
CA SER A 342 19.39 -2.97 5.52
C SER A 342 20.61 -3.74 6.03
N GLN A 343 20.86 -3.72 7.33
CA GLN A 343 21.96 -4.46 7.96
C GLN A 343 21.94 -5.96 7.65
N ASN A 344 20.77 -6.61 7.75
CA ASN A 344 20.63 -8.04 7.46
C ASN A 344 20.82 -8.36 5.97
N PHE A 345 20.46 -7.44 5.07
CA PHE A 345 20.66 -7.61 3.64
C PHE A 345 22.14 -7.45 3.28
N GLU A 346 22.80 -6.43 3.80
CA GLU A 346 24.24 -6.21 3.60
C GLU A 346 25.06 -7.39 4.13
N ARG A 347 24.71 -7.90 5.32
CA ARG A 347 25.33 -9.12 5.87
C ARG A 347 25.16 -10.32 4.94
N TYR A 348 23.94 -10.53 4.42
CA TYR A 348 23.67 -11.62 3.47
C TYR A 348 24.54 -11.52 2.21
N VAL A 349 24.64 -10.31 1.62
CA VAL A 349 25.47 -10.06 0.44
C VAL A 349 26.95 -10.30 0.73
N ARG A 350 27.46 -9.77 1.85
CA ARG A 350 28.88 -9.92 2.24
C ARG A 350 29.26 -11.37 2.54
N GLU A 351 28.35 -12.15 3.11
CA GLU A 351 28.57 -13.58 3.35
C GLU A 351 28.64 -14.37 2.04
N GLY A 352 28.20 -13.82 0.90
CA GLY A 352 28.24 -14.48 -0.42
C GLY A 352 27.44 -15.79 -0.49
N CYS A 353 26.65 -16.10 0.53
CA CYS A 353 25.95 -17.38 0.65
C CYS A 353 24.70 -17.38 -0.23
N ASP A 354 24.76 -18.05 -1.39
CA ASP A 354 23.60 -18.33 -2.23
C ASP A 354 22.72 -19.42 -1.57
N ARG A 355 21.91 -18.99 -0.58
CA ARG A 355 21.10 -19.90 0.24
C ARG A 355 19.80 -19.26 0.71
N THR A 356 18.74 -20.06 0.76
CA THR A 356 17.48 -19.65 1.40
C THR A 356 17.60 -19.75 2.94
N LYS A 357 16.71 -19.08 3.68
CA LYS A 357 16.57 -19.29 5.14
C LYS A 357 15.71 -20.52 5.50
N GLY A 358 15.40 -21.38 4.53
CA GLY A 358 14.56 -22.57 4.69
C GLY A 358 13.06 -22.31 4.92
N LYS A 359 12.65 -21.09 5.29
CA LYS A 359 11.24 -20.71 5.46
C LYS A 359 10.46 -20.75 4.15
N ASP A 360 11.08 -20.24 3.09
CA ASP A 360 10.47 -20.23 1.77
C ASP A 360 10.33 -21.69 1.26
N THR A 361 11.33 -22.55 1.48
CA THR A 361 11.25 -24.01 1.21
C THR A 361 10.13 -24.68 2.01
N CYS A 362 10.02 -24.37 3.31
CA CYS A 362 8.94 -24.87 4.16
C CYS A 362 7.56 -24.48 3.61
N HIS A 363 7.39 -23.23 3.18
CA HIS A 363 6.14 -22.76 2.59
C HIS A 363 5.80 -23.54 1.32
N VAL A 364 6.77 -23.73 0.43
CA VAL A 364 6.59 -24.44 -0.85
C VAL A 364 6.23 -25.89 -0.63
N LEU A 365 6.91 -26.58 0.28
CA LEU A 365 6.60 -27.98 0.60
C LEU A 365 5.21 -28.13 1.22
N ARG A 366 4.78 -27.18 2.07
CA ARG A 366 3.40 -27.13 2.59
C ARG A 366 2.38 -26.84 1.49
N TYR A 367 2.73 -26.01 0.52
CA TYR A 367 1.85 -25.75 -0.62
C TYR A 367 1.68 -27.00 -1.50
N ILE A 368 2.78 -27.70 -1.80
CA ILE A 368 2.78 -28.90 -2.65
C ILE A 368 2.13 -30.10 -1.96
N PHE A 369 2.53 -30.41 -0.72
CA PHE A 369 2.13 -31.63 -0.02
C PHE A 369 1.02 -31.44 1.02
N LYS A 370 0.48 -30.22 1.16
CA LYS A 370 -0.59 -29.87 2.11
C LYS A 370 -0.24 -30.31 3.54
N GLU A 371 -1.10 -31.11 4.16
CA GLU A 371 -0.95 -31.62 5.54
C GLU A 371 0.36 -32.40 5.74
N ARG A 372 0.94 -32.97 4.68
CA ARG A 372 2.22 -33.70 4.74
C ARG A 372 3.45 -32.81 4.52
N GLY A 373 3.27 -31.51 4.33
CA GLY A 373 4.36 -30.57 4.08
C GLY A 373 5.41 -30.52 5.18
N ASP A 374 5.00 -30.61 6.45
CA ASP A 374 5.93 -30.64 7.57
C ASP A 374 6.75 -31.93 7.60
N ALA A 375 6.13 -33.07 7.29
CA ALA A 375 6.85 -34.35 7.15
C ALA A 375 7.82 -34.31 5.95
N ALA A 376 7.43 -33.70 4.83
CA ALA A 376 8.28 -33.50 3.66
C ALA A 376 9.51 -32.64 4.02
N LEU A 377 9.32 -31.58 4.80
CA LEU A 377 10.42 -30.75 5.29
C LEU A 377 11.38 -31.52 6.21
N GLN A 378 10.88 -32.40 7.08
CA GLN A 378 11.76 -33.21 7.93
C GLN A 378 12.57 -34.23 7.13
N LYS A 379 11.99 -34.78 6.05
CA LYS A 379 12.72 -35.63 5.12
C LYS A 379 13.80 -34.83 4.40
N ILE A 380 13.46 -33.70 3.75
CA ILE A 380 14.40 -32.94 2.91
C ILE A 380 15.61 -32.42 3.70
N LYS A 381 15.42 -32.09 4.99
CA LYS A 381 16.48 -31.62 5.89
C LYS A 381 17.63 -32.59 6.09
N ARG A 382 17.45 -33.87 5.75
CA ARG A 382 18.50 -34.89 5.84
C ARG A 382 19.61 -34.65 4.81
N HIS A 383 19.31 -33.95 3.71
CA HIS A 383 20.30 -33.63 2.69
C HIS A 383 21.13 -32.39 3.11
N PRO A 384 22.46 -32.40 3.00
CA PRO A 384 23.32 -31.31 3.48
C PRO A 384 22.99 -29.94 2.84
N TYR A 385 22.62 -29.95 1.55
CA TYR A 385 22.37 -28.74 0.76
C TYR A 385 20.89 -28.37 0.58
N TRP A 386 19.98 -28.85 1.44
CA TRP A 386 18.52 -28.73 1.25
C TRP A 386 17.98 -27.28 1.12
N PHE A 387 18.73 -26.28 1.61
CA PHE A 387 18.36 -24.86 1.57
C PHE A 387 19.19 -24.05 0.56
N HIS A 388 20.07 -24.69 -0.21
CA HIS A 388 20.88 -24.09 -1.28
C HIS A 388 20.28 -24.27 -2.67
N VAL A 389 19.10 -24.87 -2.75
CA VAL A 389 18.39 -25.11 -4.02
C VAL A 389 17.29 -24.05 -4.20
N PRO A 390 17.22 -23.40 -5.38
CA PRO A 390 16.15 -22.45 -5.68
C PRO A 390 14.77 -23.10 -5.62
N ILE A 391 13.81 -22.37 -5.07
CA ILE A 391 12.42 -22.84 -4.92
C ILE A 391 11.74 -23.06 -6.27
N LEU A 392 12.05 -22.21 -7.25
CA LEU A 392 11.53 -22.33 -8.60
C LEU A 392 11.87 -23.71 -9.19
N GLN A 393 13.11 -24.15 -9.03
CA GLN A 393 13.55 -25.48 -9.47
C GLN A 393 12.74 -26.59 -8.78
N MET A 394 12.52 -26.50 -7.47
CA MET A 394 11.73 -27.51 -6.75
C MET A 394 10.31 -27.64 -7.35
N GLN A 395 9.68 -26.51 -7.66
CA GLN A 395 8.34 -26.51 -8.27
C GLN A 395 8.36 -27.04 -9.71
N GLU A 396 9.30 -26.58 -10.54
CA GLU A 396 9.45 -27.06 -11.92
C GLU A 396 9.67 -28.57 -11.97
N THR A 397 10.47 -29.11 -11.04
CA THR A 397 10.68 -30.56 -10.90
C THR A 397 9.39 -31.29 -10.55
N VAL A 398 8.59 -30.78 -9.60
CA VAL A 398 7.27 -31.38 -9.30
C VAL A 398 6.37 -31.38 -10.53
N GLU A 399 6.25 -30.24 -11.22
CA GLU A 399 5.40 -30.13 -12.40
C GLU A 399 5.83 -31.07 -13.54
N ALA A 400 7.14 -31.21 -13.77
CA ALA A 400 7.69 -32.13 -14.75
C ALA A 400 7.41 -33.60 -14.40
N LEU A 401 7.59 -33.98 -13.14
CA LEU A 401 7.31 -35.35 -12.67
C LEU A 401 5.81 -35.67 -12.76
N LEU A 402 4.93 -34.74 -12.39
CA LEU A 402 3.49 -34.91 -12.57
C LEU A 402 3.11 -35.10 -14.05
N LYS A 403 3.72 -34.34 -14.98
CA LYS A 403 3.53 -34.53 -16.43
C LYS A 403 3.97 -35.91 -16.91
N LYS A 404 5.02 -36.48 -16.32
CA LYS A 404 5.47 -37.86 -16.55
C LYS A 404 4.63 -38.91 -15.79
N LYS A 405 3.47 -38.51 -15.25
CA LYS A 405 2.50 -39.36 -14.55
C LYS A 405 2.97 -39.91 -13.21
N PHE A 406 4.00 -39.33 -12.57
CA PHE A 406 4.27 -39.61 -11.16
C PHE A 406 3.18 -38.98 -10.30
N THR A 407 2.82 -39.62 -9.19
CA THR A 407 1.89 -39.08 -8.21
C THR A 407 2.62 -38.21 -7.19
N LEU A 408 1.88 -37.36 -6.47
CA LEU A 408 2.46 -36.63 -5.33
C LEU A 408 2.97 -37.58 -4.22
N ASP A 409 2.42 -38.80 -4.12
CA ASP A 409 2.88 -39.81 -3.19
C ASP A 409 4.26 -40.36 -3.58
N ASP A 410 4.45 -40.67 -4.87
CA ASP A 410 5.75 -41.11 -5.41
C ASP A 410 6.84 -40.06 -5.13
N ILE A 411 6.52 -38.78 -5.36
CA ILE A 411 7.42 -37.65 -5.12
C ILE A 411 7.66 -37.44 -3.62
N PHE A 412 6.63 -37.56 -2.77
CA PHE A 412 6.77 -37.43 -1.32
C PHE A 412 7.65 -38.53 -0.71
N CYS A 413 7.56 -39.76 -1.23
CA CYS A 413 8.42 -40.86 -0.84
C CYS A 413 9.89 -40.57 -1.17
N ASN A 414 10.12 -39.90 -2.30
CA ASN A 414 11.45 -39.56 -2.83
C ASN A 414 11.75 -38.05 -2.81
N VAL A 415 11.33 -37.32 -1.77
CA VAL A 415 11.31 -35.84 -1.77
C VAL A 415 12.66 -35.17 -2.05
N HIS A 416 13.78 -35.84 -1.80
CA HIS A 416 15.12 -35.34 -2.12
C HIS A 416 15.32 -35.11 -3.62
N VAL A 417 14.57 -35.81 -4.48
CA VAL A 417 14.62 -35.61 -5.95
C VAL A 417 14.37 -34.15 -6.33
N LEU A 418 13.63 -33.39 -5.51
CA LEU A 418 13.36 -31.97 -5.74
C LEU A 418 14.60 -31.06 -5.62
N LEU A 419 15.68 -31.56 -5.03
CA LEU A 419 16.92 -30.82 -4.83
C LEU A 419 17.83 -30.83 -6.07
N TYR A 420 17.59 -31.75 -7.01
CA TYR A 420 18.50 -32.01 -8.12
C TYR A 420 18.06 -31.27 -9.40
N PRO A 421 19.00 -30.90 -10.28
CA PRO A 421 18.68 -30.32 -11.57
C PRO A 421 17.75 -31.22 -12.39
N LEU A 422 16.70 -30.63 -12.97
CA LEU A 422 15.67 -31.37 -13.71
C LEU A 422 16.25 -32.19 -14.87
N ASN A 423 17.21 -31.63 -15.62
CA ASN A 423 17.86 -32.33 -16.73
C ASN A 423 18.53 -33.65 -16.29
N ARG A 424 19.20 -33.68 -15.13
CA ARG A 424 19.83 -34.89 -14.59
C ARG A 424 18.79 -35.93 -14.22
N ILE A 425 17.70 -35.51 -13.58
CA ILE A 425 16.60 -36.39 -13.22
C ILE A 425 15.99 -37.00 -14.49
N GLU A 426 15.75 -36.20 -15.52
CA GLU A 426 15.17 -36.66 -16.78
C GLU A 426 16.09 -37.60 -17.55
N GLU A 427 17.39 -37.33 -17.58
CA GLU A 427 18.39 -38.23 -18.17
C GLU A 427 18.34 -39.60 -17.50
N LYS A 428 18.46 -39.67 -16.17
CA LYS A 428 18.44 -40.96 -15.45
C LYS A 428 17.11 -41.68 -15.56
N LEU A 429 15.99 -40.94 -15.54
CA LEU A 429 14.67 -41.55 -15.78
C LEU A 429 14.55 -42.13 -17.19
N THR A 430 15.11 -41.47 -18.20
CA THR A 430 15.09 -41.96 -19.59
C THR A 430 15.95 -43.22 -19.72
N LEU A 431 17.12 -43.25 -19.08
CA LEU A 431 17.97 -44.45 -19.02
C LEU A 431 17.24 -45.64 -18.39
N LEU A 432 16.55 -45.42 -17.26
CA LEU A 432 15.77 -46.47 -16.59
C LEU A 432 14.58 -46.95 -17.43
N GLN A 433 13.94 -46.06 -18.19
CA GLN A 433 12.80 -46.39 -19.05
C GLN A 433 13.20 -47.14 -20.33
N ASN A 434 14.40 -46.86 -20.86
CA ASN A 434 14.91 -47.52 -22.06
C ASN A 434 15.33 -48.98 -21.81
N GLY A 435 15.43 -49.40 -20.53
CA GLY A 435 15.60 -50.79 -20.15
C GLY A 435 16.95 -51.38 -20.58
N ASP A 436 18.03 -50.62 -20.46
CA ASP A 436 19.38 -51.10 -20.79
C ASP A 436 19.73 -52.35 -19.94
N LEU A 437 19.99 -53.47 -20.62
CA LEU A 437 20.31 -54.76 -20.00
C LEU A 437 21.58 -54.68 -19.13
N LYS A 438 22.57 -53.87 -19.53
CA LYS A 438 23.79 -53.68 -18.73
C LYS A 438 23.50 -52.98 -17.42
N LEU A 439 22.65 -51.95 -17.47
CA LEU A 439 22.23 -51.21 -16.28
C LEU A 439 21.40 -52.10 -15.32
N GLN A 440 20.58 -53.01 -15.85
CA GLN A 440 19.85 -53.98 -15.03
C GLN A 440 20.79 -54.96 -14.32
N GLU A 441 21.82 -55.45 -15.01
CA GLU A 441 22.84 -56.33 -14.42
C GLU A 441 23.66 -55.59 -13.34
N GLU A 442 24.07 -54.35 -13.59
CA GLU A 442 24.83 -53.53 -12.64
C GLU A 442 24.01 -53.16 -11.38
N LEU A 443 22.73 -52.85 -11.55
CA LEU A 443 21.84 -52.54 -10.43
C LEU A 443 21.32 -53.79 -9.71
N GLY A 444 21.34 -54.96 -10.36
CA GLY A 444 20.74 -56.19 -9.84
C GLY A 444 19.22 -56.11 -9.70
N VAL A 445 18.54 -55.28 -10.50
CA VAL A 445 17.09 -55.02 -10.40
C VAL A 445 16.39 -55.23 -11.74
N GLU A 446 15.28 -55.95 -11.72
CA GLU A 446 14.37 -56.09 -12.85
C GLU A 446 13.55 -54.81 -13.06
N LEU A 447 14.06 -53.87 -13.87
CA LEU A 447 13.44 -52.55 -14.08
C LEU A 447 11.98 -52.62 -14.59
N TYR A 448 11.61 -53.67 -15.33
CA TYR A 448 10.25 -53.85 -15.83
C TYR A 448 9.21 -54.11 -14.73
N ARG A 449 9.65 -54.51 -13.53
CA ARG A 449 8.79 -54.71 -12.34
C ARG A 449 8.78 -53.51 -11.39
N ALA A 450 9.65 -52.53 -11.63
CA ALA A 450 9.78 -51.38 -10.75
C ALA A 450 8.54 -50.49 -10.83
N ASP A 451 7.94 -50.18 -9.69
CA ASP A 451 6.88 -49.18 -9.63
C ASP A 451 7.45 -47.75 -9.78
N LYS A 452 6.57 -46.76 -9.90
CA LYS A 452 6.97 -45.37 -10.09
C LYS A 452 7.76 -44.80 -8.90
N THR A 453 7.43 -45.21 -7.68
CA THR A 453 8.17 -44.80 -6.48
C THR A 453 9.60 -45.35 -6.53
N GLN A 454 9.77 -46.61 -6.94
CA GLN A 454 11.06 -47.27 -7.10
C GLN A 454 11.87 -46.67 -8.24
N LEU A 455 11.24 -46.34 -9.37
CA LEU A 455 11.91 -45.66 -10.48
C LEU A 455 12.47 -44.29 -10.08
N LEU A 456 11.74 -43.51 -9.27
CA LEU A 456 12.28 -42.26 -8.72
C LEU A 456 13.44 -42.49 -7.74
N ALA A 457 13.34 -43.52 -6.90
CA ALA A 457 14.41 -43.88 -5.97
C ALA A 457 15.69 -44.28 -6.72
N LEU A 458 15.56 -45.09 -7.78
CA LEU A 458 16.66 -45.52 -8.64
C LEU A 458 17.25 -44.33 -9.42
N ALA A 459 16.41 -43.43 -9.94
CA ALA A 459 16.90 -42.24 -10.63
C ALA A 459 17.73 -41.36 -9.67
N LEU A 460 17.24 -41.14 -8.45
CA LEU A 460 17.97 -40.41 -7.42
C LEU A 460 19.28 -41.11 -7.04
N TYR A 461 19.25 -42.44 -6.91
CA TYR A 461 20.45 -43.24 -6.64
C TYR A 461 21.49 -43.08 -7.74
N LEU A 462 21.11 -43.18 -9.01
CA LEU A 462 22.01 -43.01 -10.15
C LEU A 462 22.60 -41.60 -10.22
N VAL A 463 21.81 -40.57 -9.89
CA VAL A 463 22.34 -39.21 -9.77
C VAL A 463 23.38 -39.14 -8.67
N GLU A 464 23.10 -39.64 -7.46
CA GLU A 464 24.06 -39.59 -6.35
C GLU A 464 25.29 -40.47 -6.58
N LEU A 465 25.16 -41.58 -7.32
CA LEU A 465 26.27 -42.46 -7.69
C LEU A 465 27.33 -41.70 -8.51
N ASP A 466 26.91 -40.88 -9.47
CA ASP A 466 27.81 -40.03 -10.28
C ASP A 466 28.58 -39.02 -9.41
N PHE A 467 28.06 -38.68 -8.22
CA PHE A 467 28.65 -37.74 -7.27
C PHE A 467 29.13 -38.40 -5.98
N HIS A 468 29.34 -39.73 -5.98
CA HIS A 468 29.87 -40.47 -4.82
C HIS A 468 29.10 -40.23 -3.51
N PHE A 469 27.79 -39.96 -3.60
CA PHE A 469 26.92 -39.70 -2.45
C PHE A 469 27.31 -38.51 -1.57
N THR A 470 28.04 -37.52 -2.11
CA THR A 470 28.40 -36.31 -1.37
C THR A 470 27.25 -35.31 -1.25
N GLY A 471 26.19 -35.48 -2.06
CA GLY A 471 25.12 -34.50 -2.23
C GLY A 471 25.48 -33.36 -3.19
N ASP A 472 26.66 -33.36 -3.82
CA ASP A 472 27.07 -32.31 -4.78
C ASP A 472 26.32 -32.37 -6.12
N GLY A 473 25.53 -33.43 -6.34
CA GLY A 473 24.65 -33.57 -7.49
C GLY A 473 23.58 -32.49 -7.58
N VAL A 474 23.36 -31.68 -6.54
CA VAL A 474 22.45 -30.53 -6.55
C VAL A 474 22.98 -29.34 -7.36
N TRP A 475 24.30 -29.27 -7.59
CA TRP A 475 24.91 -28.13 -8.29
C TRP A 475 24.79 -28.29 -9.82
N PRO A 476 24.33 -27.25 -10.56
CA PRO A 476 24.37 -27.25 -12.01
C PRO A 476 25.81 -27.36 -12.53
N GLU A 477 25.99 -27.97 -13.70
CA GLU A 477 27.30 -28.16 -14.35
C GLU A 477 28.10 -26.86 -14.51
N GLN A 478 27.41 -25.73 -14.70
CA GLN A 478 28.00 -24.40 -14.86
C GLN A 478 28.65 -23.86 -13.57
N VAL A 479 28.20 -24.31 -12.40
CA VAL A 479 28.75 -23.88 -11.09
C VAL A 479 29.96 -24.74 -10.74
N GLN A 480 29.94 -26.02 -11.09
CA GLN A 480 31.02 -26.98 -10.84
C GLN A 480 32.33 -26.63 -11.60
N GLN A 481 32.25 -25.81 -12.66
CA GLN A 481 33.42 -25.34 -13.41
C GLN A 481 34.03 -24.02 -12.88
N SER A 482 33.39 -23.37 -11.89
CA SER A 482 33.72 -22.00 -11.46
C SER A 482 34.49 -21.91 -10.12
N ASP A 483 35.02 -23.02 -9.61
CA ASP A 483 35.82 -23.06 -8.38
C ASP A 483 37.26 -22.55 -8.60
N SER A 484 37.36 -21.27 -8.93
CA SER A 484 38.61 -20.51 -8.85
C SER A 484 38.32 -19.16 -8.20
N SER A 485 38.38 -19.18 -6.87
CA SER A 485 38.69 -18.08 -5.95
C SER A 485 38.61 -16.67 -6.53
N SER A 486 37.49 -15.97 -6.30
CA SER A 486 37.51 -14.51 -6.29
C SER A 486 36.68 -13.98 -5.12
N THR A 487 37.36 -13.58 -4.06
CA THR A 487 36.82 -12.66 -3.07
C THR A 487 36.59 -11.32 -3.76
N ILE A 488 35.39 -11.13 -4.31
CA ILE A 488 34.96 -9.86 -4.87
C ILE A 488 34.77 -8.89 -3.68
N ASN A 489 35.59 -7.84 -3.61
CA ASN A 489 35.32 -6.71 -2.74
C ASN A 489 34.10 -5.97 -3.30
N VAL A 490 32.92 -6.29 -2.77
CA VAL A 490 31.65 -5.72 -3.20
C VAL A 490 31.44 -4.38 -2.49
N GLU A 491 31.71 -3.27 -3.17
CA GLU A 491 31.24 -1.95 -2.73
C GLU A 491 29.71 -1.87 -2.89
N LEU A 492 29.00 -1.68 -1.78
CA LEU A 492 27.54 -1.58 -1.76
C LEU A 492 27.11 -0.15 -2.20
N PRO A 493 26.24 -0.01 -3.21
CA PRO A 493 25.64 1.28 -3.55
C PRO A 493 25.00 1.95 -2.32
N SER A 494 25.26 3.24 -2.11
CA SER A 494 24.70 4.04 -1.00
C SER A 494 23.17 4.12 -1.02
N SER A 495 22.53 3.80 -2.15
CA SER A 495 21.08 3.68 -2.29
C SER A 495 20.48 2.45 -1.57
N LEU A 496 21.29 1.42 -1.26
CA LEU A 496 20.85 0.19 -0.57
C LEU A 496 20.76 0.33 0.96
N SER A 497 21.52 1.27 1.53
CA SER A 497 21.62 1.52 2.97
C SER A 497 20.59 2.55 3.49
N GLY A 498 19.86 3.23 2.61
CA GLY A 498 18.85 4.22 2.99
C GLY A 498 17.57 3.63 3.62
N GLU A 499 17.16 4.16 4.78
CA GLU A 499 15.80 3.96 5.30
C GLU A 499 14.79 4.76 4.48
N TYR A 500 14.08 4.10 3.56
CA TYR A 500 12.92 4.69 2.90
C TYR A 500 11.75 4.81 3.89
N LYS A 501 11.63 5.96 4.54
CA LYS A 501 10.44 6.35 5.31
C LYS A 501 9.39 6.91 4.35
N PHE A 502 8.26 6.20 4.23
CA PHE A 502 7.13 6.60 3.42
C PHE A 502 6.67 8.01 3.79
N GLY A 503 6.63 8.93 2.81
CA GLY A 503 6.20 10.32 3.00
C GLY A 503 7.32 11.37 3.09
N LYS A 504 8.61 10.99 3.01
CA LYS A 504 9.71 11.94 2.76
C LYS A 504 10.09 11.91 1.28
N LYS A 505 10.11 13.09 0.66
CA LYS A 505 10.66 13.28 -0.70
C LYS A 505 12.13 12.84 -0.67
N PRO A 506 12.62 12.05 -1.63
CA PRO A 506 14.04 11.72 -1.68
C PRO A 506 14.86 13.03 -1.76
N PRO A 507 16.02 13.10 -1.10
CA PRO A 507 16.92 14.24 -1.27
C PRO A 507 17.31 14.34 -2.74
N ASN A 508 17.11 15.50 -3.35
CA ASN A 508 17.60 15.77 -4.70
C ASN A 508 19.12 15.64 -4.69
N ALA A 509 19.68 14.80 -5.55
CA ALA A 509 21.12 14.59 -5.69
C ALA A 509 21.88 15.80 -6.29
N ASN A 510 21.27 16.99 -6.38
CA ASN A 510 21.86 18.20 -6.96
C ASN A 510 21.84 19.38 -5.98
N SER A 511 22.29 19.19 -4.75
CA SER A 511 22.65 20.31 -3.87
C SER A 511 23.95 20.00 -3.15
N SER A 512 25.02 19.91 -3.94
CA SER A 512 26.41 20.03 -3.48
C SER A 512 27.18 20.80 -4.54
N SER A 513 26.85 22.08 -4.64
CA SER A 513 27.68 23.14 -5.24
C SER A 513 27.02 24.49 -4.91
N GLY A 514 27.61 25.19 -3.94
CA GLY A 514 27.14 26.44 -3.36
C GLY A 514 27.60 26.57 -1.93
#